data_AF-A0A842YHH5-F1
#
_entry.id   AF-A0A842YHH5-F1
#
_cell.length_a   1.000
_cell.length_b   1.000
_cell.length_c   1.000
_cell.angle_alpha   90.00
_cell.angle_beta   90.00
_cell.angle_gamma   90.00
#
_symmetry.space_group_name_H-M   'P 1'
#
loop_
_entity.id
_entity.type
_entity.pdbx_description
1 polymer ?
#
loop_
_entity_poly.entity_id
_entity_poly.type
_entity_poly.pdbx_seq_one_letter_code
_entity_poly.pdbx_strand_id
1 'polypeptide(L)'
;TAQWVNPEFCRYIFPADGTIVNADPIALLTTTTDKDLALGFIEWVLSPEGQKTWLDGNINRMPVNEAVFDTPLGQQRSDLEEVFAKTQDALTIQFDSVEGASYYSAIRSYHRALIVLPQIKLEKLWEDLTWALEDGKITQAQFDDLAFRMGDPNDIPFVDPATGTTEIFTLAYAQAINDRIETDVVYKQNLVDAWVLAVNNHYAELTAELESIS
;
A
#
# COMPACT_ATOMS: atom_id res chain seq x y z
N THR A 1 16.85 7.90 -5.85
CA THR A 1 15.65 7.09 -6.16
C THR A 1 15.78 6.43 -7.53
N ALA A 2 14.89 5.50 -7.92
CA ALA A 2 14.95 4.87 -9.25
C ALA A 2 14.87 5.89 -10.40
N GLN A 3 14.01 6.92 -10.30
CA GLN A 3 13.97 8.03 -11.26
C GLN A 3 15.29 8.80 -11.32
N TRP A 4 15.96 9.04 -10.19
CA TRP A 4 17.26 9.71 -10.18
C TRP A 4 18.34 8.90 -10.92
N VAL A 5 18.34 7.57 -10.79
CA VAL A 5 19.32 6.70 -11.43
C VAL A 5 19.01 6.45 -12.91
N ASN A 6 17.72 6.33 -13.27
CA ASN A 6 17.25 6.01 -14.62
C ASN A 6 16.09 6.93 -15.06
N PRO A 7 16.34 8.23 -15.27
CA PRO A 7 15.26 9.20 -15.50
C PRO A 7 14.50 9.00 -16.82
N GLU A 8 15.10 8.33 -17.79
CA GLU A 8 14.46 8.01 -19.07
C GLU A 8 13.42 6.88 -18.95
N PHE A 9 13.55 6.02 -17.94
CA PHE A 9 12.73 4.81 -17.78
C PHE A 9 11.86 4.84 -16.52
N CYS A 10 12.20 5.65 -15.53
CA CYS A 10 11.54 5.67 -14.24
C CYS A 10 11.02 7.07 -13.93
N ARG A 11 9.73 7.15 -13.54
CA ARG A 11 9.08 8.40 -13.15
C ARG A 11 8.24 8.20 -11.89
N TYR A 12 8.33 9.13 -10.96
CA TYR A 12 7.42 9.30 -9.84
C TYR A 12 6.12 9.91 -10.35
N ILE A 13 5.03 9.23 -10.00
CA ILE A 13 3.68 9.63 -10.36
C ILE A 13 2.91 9.83 -9.05
N PHE A 14 2.22 10.95 -8.96
CA PHE A 14 1.24 11.22 -7.91
C PHE A 14 -0.10 10.71 -8.44
N PRO A 15 -0.72 9.69 -7.81
CA PRO A 15 -2.03 9.22 -8.23
C PRO A 15 -3.06 10.35 -8.14
N ALA A 16 -3.96 10.42 -9.12
CA ALA A 16 -4.94 11.50 -9.23
C ALA A 16 -6.04 11.42 -8.15
N ASP A 17 -6.27 10.23 -7.63
CA ASP A 17 -7.22 9.90 -6.56
C ASP A 17 -6.63 10.06 -5.16
N GLY A 18 -5.35 10.39 -5.06
CA GLY A 18 -4.70 10.82 -3.82
C GLY A 18 -3.35 10.17 -3.60
N THR A 19 -2.49 10.86 -2.86
CA THR A 19 -1.20 10.35 -2.42
C THR A 19 -1.11 10.38 -0.91
N ILE A 20 -0.41 9.41 -0.32
CA ILE A 20 -0.08 9.46 1.10
C ILE A 20 1.19 10.28 1.25
N VAL A 21 1.07 11.48 1.81
CA VAL A 21 2.22 12.30 2.22
C VAL A 21 2.39 12.12 3.72
N ASN A 22 3.51 11.54 4.12
CA ASN A 22 3.87 11.40 5.52
C ASN A 22 5.23 12.03 5.79
N ALA A 23 5.31 12.85 6.84
CA ALA A 23 6.56 13.38 7.33
C ALA A 23 7.07 12.46 8.44
N ASP A 24 8.33 12.03 8.35
CA ASP A 24 8.96 11.22 9.40
C ASP A 24 9.18 12.09 10.66
N PRO A 25 8.47 11.84 11.78
CA PRO A 25 8.57 12.69 12.96
C PRO A 25 9.84 12.39 13.75
N ILE A 26 10.39 13.41 14.41
CA ILE A 26 11.47 13.24 15.39
C ILE A 26 10.86 13.31 16.80
N ALA A 27 10.79 12.16 17.47
CA ALA A 27 10.23 12.06 18.82
C ALA A 27 11.29 12.33 19.91
N LEU A 28 10.88 13.03 20.96
CA LEU A 28 11.68 13.22 22.17
C LEU A 28 11.20 12.27 23.27
N LEU A 29 12.10 11.47 23.83
CA LEU A 29 11.77 10.58 24.95
C LEU A 29 11.39 11.40 26.19
N THR A 30 10.28 11.03 26.82
CA THR A 30 9.81 11.66 28.08
C THR A 30 10.76 11.43 29.25
N THR A 31 11.64 10.44 29.15
CA THR A 31 12.62 10.03 30.15
C THR A 31 14.02 10.61 29.93
N THR A 32 14.22 11.47 28.92
CA THR A 32 15.54 12.03 28.61
C THR A 32 16.11 12.83 29.79
N THR A 33 17.40 12.63 30.08
CA THR A 33 18.15 13.41 31.08
C THR A 33 18.70 14.72 30.52
N ASP A 34 18.80 14.83 29.20
CA ASP A 34 19.50 15.91 28.50
C ASP A 34 18.57 16.62 27.52
N LYS A 35 17.45 17.12 28.04
CA LYS A 35 16.36 17.69 27.26
C LYS A 35 16.81 18.85 26.36
N ASP A 36 17.62 19.76 26.87
CA ASP A 36 18.04 20.95 26.12
C ASP A 36 18.96 20.59 24.94
N LEU A 37 19.87 19.62 25.13
CA LEU A 37 20.73 19.13 24.05
C LEU A 37 19.92 18.39 22.98
N ALA A 38 18.96 17.57 23.40
CA ALA A 38 18.09 16.86 22.47
C ALA A 38 17.22 17.82 21.65
N LEU A 39 16.65 18.85 22.28
CA LEU A 39 15.90 19.90 21.59
C LEU A 39 16.79 20.70 20.63
N GLY A 40 17.99 21.11 21.06
CA GLY A 40 18.93 21.81 20.19
C GLY A 40 19.34 20.98 18.97
N PHE A 41 19.50 19.67 19.12
CA PHE A 41 19.73 18.77 17.98
C PHE A 41 18.51 18.70 17.05
N ILE A 42 17.30 18.56 17.60
CA ILE A 42 16.06 18.54 16.80
C ILE A 42 15.91 19.86 16.02
N GLU A 43 16.14 21.00 16.67
CA GLU A 43 16.12 22.32 16.01
C GLU A 43 17.13 22.40 14.87
N TRP A 44 18.36 21.90 15.09
CA TRP A 44 19.36 21.83 14.04
C TRP A 44 18.93 20.92 12.87
N VAL A 45 18.39 19.73 13.14
CA VAL A 45 17.88 18.81 12.09
C VAL A 45 16.73 19.45 11.31
N LEU A 46 15.89 20.27 11.94
CA LEU A 46 14.77 20.96 11.27
C LEU A 46 15.20 22.23 10.52
N SER A 47 16.44 22.69 10.72
CA SER A 47 17.00 23.83 9.99
C SER A 47 17.37 23.48 8.53
N PRO A 48 17.51 24.49 7.65
CA PRO A 48 18.02 24.26 6.30
C PRO A 48 19.41 23.61 6.30
N GLU A 49 20.26 23.93 7.27
CA GLU A 49 21.60 23.35 7.38
C GLU A 49 21.55 21.85 7.67
N GLY A 50 20.73 21.43 8.63
CA GLY A 50 20.60 20.02 9.00
C GLY A 50 20.03 19.17 7.87
N GLN A 51 19.05 19.69 7.13
CA GLN A 51 18.37 18.94 6.06
C GLN A 51 19.09 18.93 4.72
N LYS A 52 20.17 19.71 4.52
CA LYS A 52 21.02 19.61 3.31
C LYS A 52 21.51 18.19 3.05
N THR A 53 21.71 17.40 4.11
CA THR A 53 22.12 16.00 4.01
C THR A 53 21.16 15.15 3.18
N TRP A 54 19.86 15.49 3.15
CA TRP A 54 18.86 14.76 2.36
C TRP A 54 19.03 14.91 0.85
N LEU A 55 19.73 15.98 0.43
CA LEU A 55 20.04 16.27 -0.96
C LEU A 55 21.19 15.43 -1.53
N ASP A 56 21.94 14.70 -0.69
CA ASP A 56 22.97 13.78 -1.18
C ASP A 56 22.33 12.72 -2.09
N GLY A 57 22.89 12.48 -3.28
CA GLY A 57 22.34 11.52 -4.25
C GLY A 57 22.25 10.07 -3.74
N ASN A 58 23.04 9.71 -2.73
CA ASN A 58 23.00 8.39 -2.07
C ASN A 58 21.88 8.28 -1.03
N ILE A 59 21.41 9.41 -0.48
CA ILE A 59 20.28 9.47 0.45
C ILE A 59 18.99 9.79 -0.30
N ASN A 60 19.00 10.91 -1.04
CA ASN A 60 18.00 11.34 -1.99
C ASN A 60 16.58 11.35 -1.42
N ARG A 61 16.43 11.98 -0.25
CA ARG A 61 15.18 12.16 0.48
C ARG A 61 14.67 13.57 0.30
N MET A 62 13.34 13.73 0.37
CA MET A 62 12.70 15.04 0.30
C MET A 62 12.90 15.79 1.64
N PRO A 63 13.48 17.00 1.66
CA PRO A 63 13.45 17.82 2.87
C PRO A 63 12.03 18.28 3.17
N VAL A 64 11.73 18.48 4.45
CA VAL A 64 10.45 19.09 4.88
C VAL A 64 10.55 20.62 4.98
N ASN A 65 11.77 21.15 5.06
CA ASN A 65 12.02 22.59 5.10
C ASN A 65 12.35 23.11 3.69
N GLU A 66 11.44 23.89 3.11
CA GLU A 66 11.57 24.45 1.75
C GLU A 66 12.83 25.32 1.59
N ALA A 67 13.25 26.04 2.63
CA ALA A 67 14.43 26.90 2.58
C ALA A 67 15.75 26.13 2.39
N VAL A 68 15.73 24.79 2.41
CA VAL A 68 16.85 23.95 1.96
C VAL A 68 17.17 24.22 0.48
N PHE A 69 16.15 24.49 -0.36
CA PHE A 69 16.32 24.74 -1.79
C PHE A 69 16.98 26.10 -2.09
N ASP A 70 16.89 27.06 -1.17
CA ASP A 70 17.59 28.35 -1.27
C ASP A 70 19.11 28.24 -1.04
N THR A 71 19.58 27.10 -0.56
CA THR A 71 21.00 26.89 -0.26
C THR A 71 21.80 26.54 -1.52
N PRO A 72 23.14 26.75 -1.57
CA PRO A 72 23.93 26.40 -2.75
C PRO A 72 23.84 24.92 -3.18
N LEU A 73 23.58 24.01 -2.24
CA LEU A 73 23.36 22.59 -2.53
C LEU A 73 21.92 22.34 -3.01
N GLY A 74 20.95 23.02 -2.40
CA GLY A 74 19.53 22.97 -2.79
C GLY A 74 19.30 23.42 -4.23
N GLN A 75 19.94 24.52 -4.64
CA GLN A 75 19.85 25.06 -6.00
C GLN A 75 20.39 24.09 -7.08
N GLN A 76 21.18 23.09 -6.69
CA GLN A 76 21.66 22.04 -7.60
C GLN A 76 20.64 20.89 -7.73
N ARG A 77 19.55 20.90 -6.97
CA ARG A 77 18.54 19.84 -6.87
C ARG A 77 17.15 20.32 -7.31
N SER A 78 17.09 21.04 -8.44
CA SER A 78 15.83 21.45 -9.08
C SER A 78 14.86 20.28 -9.33
N ASP A 79 15.39 19.07 -9.52
CA ASP A 79 14.61 17.84 -9.64
C ASP A 79 13.80 17.52 -8.36
N LEU A 80 14.37 17.74 -7.17
CA LEU A 80 13.68 17.55 -5.90
C LEU A 80 12.77 18.72 -5.57
N GLU A 81 13.17 19.94 -5.88
CA GLU A 81 12.34 21.14 -5.66
C GLU A 81 11.02 21.05 -6.44
N GLU A 82 11.07 20.58 -7.70
CA GLU A 82 9.86 20.35 -8.50
C GLU A 82 8.93 19.31 -7.85
N VAL A 83 9.49 18.23 -7.31
CA VAL A 83 8.70 17.19 -6.62
C VAL A 83 8.17 17.70 -5.29
N PHE A 84 8.92 18.55 -4.58
CA PHE A 84 8.48 19.21 -3.34
C PHE A 84 7.25 20.07 -3.61
N ALA A 85 7.31 20.97 -4.60
CA ALA A 85 6.20 21.82 -5.01
C ALA A 85 4.96 20.98 -5.40
N LYS A 86 5.15 19.93 -6.20
CA LYS A 86 4.06 18.98 -6.53
C LYS A 86 3.47 18.30 -5.31
N THR A 87 4.28 18.02 -4.30
CA THR A 87 3.80 17.39 -3.05
C THR A 87 2.94 18.36 -2.24
N GLN A 88 3.27 19.66 -2.24
CA GLN A 88 2.46 20.69 -1.58
C GLN A 88 1.07 20.85 -2.22
N ASP A 89 1.00 20.72 -3.55
CA ASP A 89 -0.25 20.82 -4.31
C ASP A 89 -1.02 19.49 -4.44
N ALA A 90 -0.45 18.39 -3.95
CA ALA A 90 -1.02 17.07 -4.14
C ALA A 90 -2.32 16.88 -3.34
N LEU A 91 -3.28 16.16 -3.93
CA LEU A 91 -4.40 15.63 -3.18
C LEU A 91 -3.86 14.60 -2.17
N THR A 92 -3.98 14.89 -0.88
CA THR A 92 -3.47 14.01 0.17
C THR A 92 -4.56 13.11 0.74
N ILE A 93 -4.24 11.82 0.87
CA ILE A 93 -5.06 10.88 1.61
C ILE A 93 -4.84 11.14 3.09
N GLN A 94 -5.90 11.50 3.80
CA GLN A 94 -5.86 11.66 5.25
C GLN A 94 -5.83 10.27 5.89
N PHE A 95 -4.69 9.91 6.48
CA PHE A 95 -4.52 8.62 7.15
C PHE A 95 -4.84 8.74 8.64
N ASP A 96 -5.85 8.00 9.10
CA ASP A 96 -6.11 7.81 10.53
C ASP A 96 -5.34 6.59 11.03
N SER A 97 -4.32 6.83 11.86
CA SER A 97 -3.48 5.76 12.40
C SER A 97 -4.20 4.88 13.43
N VAL A 98 -5.22 5.40 14.11
CA VAL A 98 -6.05 4.63 15.04
C VAL A 98 -6.96 3.70 14.26
N GLU A 99 -7.62 4.22 13.22
CA GLU A 99 -8.44 3.39 12.33
C GLU A 99 -7.56 2.35 11.62
N GLY A 100 -6.43 2.76 11.03
CA GLY A 100 -5.50 1.84 10.37
C GLY A 100 -5.01 0.72 11.28
N ALA A 101 -4.70 1.01 12.54
CA ALA A 101 -4.30 0.01 13.53
C ALA A 101 -5.46 -0.95 13.90
N SER A 102 -6.71 -0.47 13.88
CA SER A 102 -7.88 -1.23 14.32
C SER A 102 -8.18 -2.48 13.47
N TYR A 103 -7.64 -2.59 12.26
CA TYR A 103 -7.84 -3.73 11.35
C TYR A 103 -6.55 -4.27 10.71
N TYR A 104 -5.38 -3.76 11.13
CA TYR A 104 -4.08 -4.05 10.50
C TYR A 104 -3.73 -5.54 10.43
N SER A 105 -3.89 -6.29 11.52
CA SER A 105 -3.55 -7.71 11.57
C SER A 105 -4.51 -8.55 10.73
N ALA A 106 -5.78 -8.16 10.69
CA ALA A 106 -6.80 -8.78 9.84
C ALA A 106 -6.49 -8.59 8.35
N ILE A 107 -6.33 -7.33 7.89
CA ILE A 107 -6.07 -7.06 6.47
C ILE A 107 -4.77 -7.68 5.99
N ARG A 108 -3.71 -7.67 6.81
CA ARG A 108 -2.44 -8.33 6.48
C ARG A 108 -2.61 -9.83 6.24
N SER A 109 -3.39 -10.49 7.11
CA SER A 109 -3.63 -11.93 7.00
C SER A 109 -4.55 -12.27 5.82
N TYR A 110 -5.57 -11.45 5.58
CA TYR A 110 -6.47 -11.58 4.44
C TYR A 110 -5.73 -11.39 3.10
N HIS A 111 -4.93 -10.33 2.98
CA HIS A 111 -4.12 -10.07 1.78
C HIS A 111 -3.15 -11.23 1.48
N ARG A 112 -2.54 -11.82 2.52
CA ARG A 112 -1.72 -13.03 2.35
C ARG A 112 -2.55 -14.21 1.80
N ALA A 113 -3.79 -14.37 2.28
CA ALA A 113 -4.68 -15.44 1.84
C ALA A 113 -5.17 -15.25 0.39
N LEU A 114 -5.36 -14.01 -0.08
CA LEU A 114 -5.88 -13.72 -1.41
C LEU A 114 -4.80 -13.65 -2.50
N ILE A 115 -3.62 -13.14 -2.16
CA ILE A 115 -2.59 -12.84 -3.18
C ILE A 115 -1.41 -13.79 -3.09
N VAL A 116 -0.88 -14.02 -1.88
CA VAL A 116 0.39 -14.74 -1.72
C VAL A 116 0.20 -16.25 -1.77
N LEU A 117 -0.79 -16.78 -1.06
CA LEU A 117 -1.02 -18.22 -0.99
C LEU A 117 -1.57 -18.83 -2.30
N PRO A 118 -2.52 -18.20 -2.99
CA PRO A 118 -3.03 -18.70 -4.28
C PRO A 118 -2.28 -18.10 -5.47
N GLN A 119 -1.08 -17.52 -5.27
CA GLN A 119 -0.34 -16.75 -6.27
C GLN A 119 -0.29 -17.42 -7.65
N ILE A 120 0.01 -18.72 -7.72
CA ILE A 120 0.09 -19.45 -8.99
C ILE A 120 -1.23 -19.39 -9.79
N LYS A 121 -2.38 -19.54 -9.11
CA LYS A 121 -3.69 -19.45 -9.77
C LYS A 121 -4.05 -18.02 -10.14
N LEU A 122 -3.74 -17.07 -9.26
CA LEU A 122 -3.95 -15.65 -9.51
C LEU A 122 -3.18 -15.20 -10.77
N GLU A 123 -1.89 -15.54 -10.84
CA GLU A 123 -1.03 -15.24 -11.98
C GLU A 123 -1.53 -15.92 -13.26
N LYS A 124 -1.96 -17.17 -13.18
CA LYS A 124 -2.49 -17.90 -14.34
C LYS A 124 -3.77 -17.27 -14.88
N LEU A 125 -4.72 -16.93 -14.01
CA LEU A 125 -5.97 -16.27 -14.42
C LEU A 125 -5.68 -14.89 -15.03
N TRP A 126 -4.77 -14.12 -14.43
CA TRP A 126 -4.34 -12.84 -14.99
C TRP A 126 -3.71 -12.99 -16.38
N GLU A 127 -2.83 -13.98 -16.55
CA GLU A 127 -2.21 -14.31 -17.83
C GLU A 127 -3.27 -14.68 -18.88
N ASP A 128 -4.23 -15.53 -18.52
CA ASP A 128 -5.30 -15.96 -19.43
C ASP A 128 -6.20 -14.79 -19.86
N LEU A 129 -6.56 -13.91 -18.92
CA LEU A 129 -7.32 -12.70 -19.23
C LEU A 129 -6.56 -11.79 -20.21
N THR A 130 -5.26 -11.61 -19.97
CA THR A 130 -4.41 -10.77 -20.80
C THR A 130 -4.30 -11.33 -22.22
N TRP A 131 -4.08 -12.65 -22.36
CA TRP A 131 -4.03 -13.28 -23.68
C TRP A 131 -5.38 -13.31 -24.38
N ALA A 132 -6.49 -13.50 -23.66
CA ALA A 132 -7.82 -13.45 -24.25
C ALA A 132 -8.15 -12.05 -24.80
N LEU A 133 -7.71 -10.98 -24.12
CA LEU A 133 -7.84 -9.62 -24.61
C LEU A 133 -6.97 -9.36 -25.85
N GLU A 134 -5.68 -9.74 -25.78
CA GLU A 134 -4.72 -9.53 -26.88
C GLU A 134 -5.12 -10.30 -28.14
N ASP A 135 -5.62 -11.53 -27.99
CA ASP A 135 -6.14 -12.36 -29.09
C ASP A 135 -7.50 -11.87 -29.62
N GLY A 136 -8.12 -10.87 -28.98
CA GLY A 136 -9.43 -10.33 -29.35
C GLY A 136 -10.61 -11.26 -29.05
N LYS A 137 -10.44 -12.25 -28.15
CA LYS A 137 -11.49 -13.18 -27.71
C LYS A 137 -12.48 -12.52 -26.77
N ILE A 138 -12.01 -11.57 -25.97
CA ILE A 138 -12.84 -10.72 -25.10
C ILE A 138 -12.62 -9.24 -25.42
N THR A 139 -13.61 -8.43 -25.07
CA THR A 139 -13.53 -6.96 -25.16
C THR A 139 -12.80 -6.38 -23.95
N GLN A 140 -12.31 -5.14 -24.08
CA GLN A 140 -11.74 -4.39 -22.94
C GLN A 140 -12.70 -4.31 -21.75
N ALA A 141 -14.00 -4.12 -22.01
CA ALA A 141 -15.00 -4.05 -20.95
C ALA A 141 -15.16 -5.38 -20.18
N GLN A 142 -15.07 -6.52 -20.87
CA GLN A 142 -15.08 -7.83 -20.22
C GLN A 142 -13.79 -8.09 -19.43
N PHE A 143 -12.65 -7.67 -19.98
CA PHE A 143 -11.38 -7.74 -19.27
C PHE A 143 -11.42 -6.90 -17.98
N ASP A 144 -11.86 -5.65 -18.06
CA ASP A 144 -11.92 -4.73 -16.92
C ASP A 144 -12.85 -5.26 -15.82
N ASP A 145 -14.01 -5.84 -16.18
CA ASP A 145 -14.95 -6.46 -15.24
C ASP A 145 -14.32 -7.66 -14.52
N LEU A 146 -13.76 -8.62 -15.26
CA LEU A 146 -13.15 -9.81 -14.68
C LEU A 146 -11.92 -9.45 -13.82
N ALA A 147 -11.07 -8.55 -14.31
CA ALA A 147 -9.90 -8.06 -13.59
C ALA A 147 -10.28 -7.36 -12.28
N PHE A 148 -11.36 -6.58 -12.27
CA PHE A 148 -11.87 -5.94 -11.05
C PHE A 148 -12.38 -7.00 -10.06
N ARG A 149 -13.22 -7.93 -10.53
CA ARG A 149 -13.84 -8.97 -9.70
C ARG A 149 -12.82 -9.93 -9.09
N MET A 150 -11.67 -10.17 -9.72
CA MET A 150 -10.60 -11.00 -9.14
C MET A 150 -10.21 -10.59 -7.71
N GLY A 151 -10.21 -9.29 -7.41
CA GLY A 151 -9.78 -8.77 -6.11
C GLY A 151 -10.92 -8.22 -5.25
N ASP A 152 -12.17 -8.20 -5.73
CA ASP A 152 -13.29 -7.60 -5.00
C ASP A 152 -13.69 -8.50 -3.81
N PRO A 153 -13.51 -8.07 -2.55
CA PRO A 153 -13.91 -8.88 -1.40
C PRO A 153 -15.41 -9.20 -1.40
N ASN A 154 -16.26 -8.39 -2.03
CA ASN A 154 -17.70 -8.65 -2.11
C ASN A 154 -18.04 -9.91 -2.92
N ASP A 155 -17.18 -10.27 -3.87
CA ASP A 155 -17.33 -11.47 -4.69
C ASP A 155 -16.65 -12.71 -4.06
N ILE A 156 -16.04 -12.57 -2.88
CA ILE A 156 -15.33 -13.63 -2.18
C ILE A 156 -15.97 -13.91 -0.81
N PRO A 157 -17.23 -14.38 -0.76
CA PRO A 157 -17.84 -14.80 0.49
C PRO A 157 -17.15 -16.05 1.04
N PHE A 158 -16.99 -16.12 2.36
CA PHE A 158 -16.38 -17.27 3.04
C PHE A 158 -17.22 -17.65 4.27
N VAL A 159 -17.08 -18.89 4.73
CA VAL A 159 -17.70 -19.32 6.00
C VAL A 159 -16.70 -19.07 7.13
N ASP A 160 -17.03 -18.21 8.09
CA ASP A 160 -16.20 -18.01 9.28
C ASP A 160 -16.21 -19.31 10.12
N PRO A 161 -15.06 -19.97 10.32
CA PRO A 161 -15.00 -21.24 11.03
C PRO A 161 -15.36 -21.15 12.51
N ALA A 162 -15.35 -19.95 13.12
CA ALA A 162 -15.71 -19.76 14.52
C ALA A 162 -17.23 -19.63 14.72
N THR A 163 -17.96 -19.07 13.75
CA THR A 163 -19.40 -18.80 13.85
C THR A 163 -20.23 -19.74 13.00
N GLY A 164 -19.65 -20.30 11.93
CA GLY A 164 -20.36 -21.05 10.90
C GLY A 164 -21.20 -20.17 9.96
N THR A 165 -21.08 -18.84 10.04
CA THR A 165 -21.83 -17.89 9.20
C THR A 165 -21.05 -17.55 7.94
N THR A 166 -21.76 -17.29 6.84
CA THR A 166 -21.16 -16.75 5.63
C THR A 166 -20.94 -15.25 5.81
N GLU A 167 -19.71 -14.80 5.62
CA GLU A 167 -19.24 -13.44 5.80
C GLU A 167 -18.53 -12.93 4.55
N ILE A 168 -18.38 -11.62 4.45
CA ILE A 168 -17.57 -10.89 3.46
C ILE A 168 -16.52 -10.08 4.22
N PHE A 169 -15.32 -9.94 3.65
CA PHE A 169 -14.25 -9.18 4.29
C PHE A 169 -14.50 -7.66 4.19
N THR A 170 -15.26 -7.14 5.15
CA THR A 170 -15.54 -5.72 5.31
C THR A 170 -14.63 -5.07 6.35
N LEU A 171 -14.56 -3.74 6.39
CA LEU A 171 -13.85 -3.02 7.45
C LEU A 171 -14.38 -3.40 8.84
N ALA A 172 -15.70 -3.47 9.01
CA ALA A 172 -16.33 -3.83 10.28
C ALA A 172 -15.96 -5.26 10.72
N TYR A 173 -15.96 -6.21 9.78
CA TYR A 173 -15.53 -7.57 10.06
C TYR A 173 -14.05 -7.62 10.44
N ALA A 174 -13.19 -6.94 9.67
CA ALA A 174 -11.76 -6.86 9.92
C ALA A 174 -11.43 -6.27 11.30
N GLN A 175 -12.13 -5.20 11.70
CA GLN A 175 -12.02 -4.61 13.03
C GLN A 175 -12.47 -5.57 14.13
N ALA A 176 -13.57 -6.29 13.93
CA ALA A 176 -14.11 -7.22 14.91
C ALA A 176 -13.17 -8.39 15.22
N ILE A 177 -12.34 -8.81 14.26
CA ILE A 177 -11.44 -9.96 14.41
C ILE A 177 -9.98 -9.60 14.70
N ASN A 178 -9.61 -8.31 14.59
CA ASN A 178 -8.22 -7.87 14.52
C ASN A 178 -7.34 -8.31 15.70
N ASP A 179 -7.84 -8.18 16.92
CA ASP A 179 -7.10 -8.58 18.12
C ASP A 179 -6.97 -10.10 18.22
N ARG A 180 -8.03 -10.81 17.84
CA ARG A 180 -8.08 -12.28 17.92
C ARG A 180 -7.18 -12.93 16.88
N ILE A 181 -7.17 -12.42 15.64
CA ILE A 181 -6.32 -12.96 14.58
C ILE A 181 -4.82 -12.72 14.85
N GLU A 182 -4.47 -11.71 15.65
CA GLU A 182 -3.09 -11.49 16.09
C GLU A 182 -2.68 -12.46 17.21
N THR A 183 -3.58 -12.72 18.16
CA THR A 183 -3.25 -13.39 19.42
C THR A 183 -3.55 -14.90 19.43
N ASP A 184 -4.53 -15.35 18.64
CA ASP A 184 -4.96 -16.76 18.56
C ASP A 184 -4.51 -17.39 17.24
N VAL A 185 -3.42 -18.15 17.31
CA VAL A 185 -2.79 -18.81 16.16
C VAL A 185 -3.72 -19.84 15.51
N VAL A 186 -4.53 -20.56 16.29
CA VAL A 186 -5.44 -21.59 15.75
C VAL A 186 -6.61 -20.93 15.03
N TYR A 187 -7.19 -19.88 15.63
CA TYR A 187 -8.22 -19.08 14.97
C TYR A 187 -7.70 -18.47 13.67
N LYS A 188 -6.51 -17.85 13.69
CA LYS A 188 -5.86 -17.30 12.50
C LYS A 188 -5.68 -18.35 11.41
N GLN A 189 -5.17 -19.52 11.75
CA GLN A 189 -4.92 -20.59 10.77
C GLN A 189 -6.23 -21.02 10.11
N ASN A 190 -7.26 -21.35 10.91
CA ASN A 190 -8.55 -21.80 10.39
C ASN A 190 -9.20 -20.75 9.49
N LEU A 191 -9.14 -19.48 9.89
CA LEU A 191 -9.75 -18.39 9.14
C LEU A 191 -8.98 -18.10 7.83
N VAL A 192 -7.65 -18.15 7.87
CA VAL A 192 -6.82 -18.05 6.65
C VAL A 192 -7.12 -19.20 5.70
N ASP A 193 -7.26 -20.42 6.19
CA ASP A 193 -7.62 -21.58 5.35
C ASP A 193 -9.01 -21.40 4.71
N ALA A 194 -9.98 -20.85 5.44
CA ALA A 194 -11.30 -20.52 4.91
C ALA A 194 -11.23 -19.47 3.79
N TRP A 195 -10.44 -18.40 3.98
CA TRP A 195 -10.21 -17.39 2.95
C TRP A 195 -9.50 -17.94 1.72
N VAL A 196 -8.48 -18.78 1.92
CA VAL A 196 -7.76 -19.45 0.82
C VAL A 196 -8.70 -20.34 0.03
N LEU A 197 -9.58 -21.10 0.70
CA LEU A 197 -10.58 -21.91 0.00
C LEU A 197 -11.54 -21.04 -0.82
N ALA A 198 -12.08 -19.97 -0.21
CA ALA A 198 -13.02 -19.06 -0.87
C ALA A 198 -12.40 -18.42 -2.13
N VAL A 199 -11.20 -17.84 -2.02
CA VAL A 199 -10.55 -17.20 -3.17
C VAL A 199 -10.15 -18.20 -4.26
N ASN A 200 -9.77 -19.43 -3.88
CA ASN A 200 -9.46 -20.48 -4.84
C ASN A 200 -10.69 -20.90 -5.67
N ASN A 201 -11.87 -20.92 -5.03
CA ASN A 201 -13.12 -21.20 -5.72
C ASN A 201 -13.49 -20.03 -6.62
N HIS A 202 -13.38 -18.79 -6.12
CA HIS A 202 -13.63 -17.58 -6.91
C HIS A 202 -12.77 -17.52 -8.18
N TYR A 203 -11.46 -17.75 -8.06
CA TYR A 203 -10.59 -17.80 -9.24
C TYR A 203 -10.99 -18.90 -10.23
N ALA A 204 -11.46 -20.06 -9.75
CA ALA A 204 -11.94 -21.12 -10.63
C ALA A 204 -13.25 -20.73 -11.34
N GLU A 205 -14.15 -20.01 -10.66
CA GLU A 205 -15.38 -19.48 -11.24
C GLU A 205 -15.08 -18.45 -12.33
N LEU A 206 -14.16 -17.50 -12.07
CA LEU A 206 -13.72 -16.53 -13.08
C LEU A 206 -13.00 -17.18 -14.26
N THR A 207 -12.20 -18.22 -14.03
CA THR A 207 -11.61 -19.01 -15.13
C THR A 207 -12.70 -19.66 -15.99
N ALA A 208 -13.70 -20.28 -15.38
CA ALA A 208 -14.79 -20.91 -16.12
C ALA A 208 -15.65 -19.87 -16.86
N GLU A 209 -15.87 -18.69 -16.27
CA GLU A 209 -16.55 -17.58 -16.91
C GLU A 209 -15.78 -17.10 -18.14
N LEU A 210 -14.47 -16.87 -18.00
CA LEU A 210 -13.59 -16.50 -19.11
C LEU A 210 -13.68 -17.51 -20.25
N GLU A 211 -13.55 -18.80 -19.97
CA GLU A 211 -13.66 -19.89 -20.96
C GLU A 211 -15.01 -19.92 -21.69
N SER A 212 -16.08 -19.43 -21.04
CA SER A 212 -17.42 -19.40 -21.63
C SER A 212 -17.66 -18.20 -22.55
N ILE A 213 -16.89 -17.12 -22.38
CA ILE A 213 -17.04 -15.87 -23.13
C ILE A 213 -15.90 -15.60 -24.13
N SER A 214 -14.81 -16.38 -24.07
CA SER A 214 -13.67 -16.33 -24.99
C SER A 214 -13.85 -17.26 -26.19
#